data_AF-A0A7Y7LNS4-F1
#
_entry.id   AF-A0A7Y7LNS4-F1
#
_cell.length_a   1.000
_cell.length_b   1.000
_cell.length_c   1.000
_cell.angle_alpha   90.00
_cell.angle_beta   90.00
_cell.angle_gamma   90.00
#
_symmetry.space_group_name_H-M   'P 1'
#
loop_
_entity.id
_entity.type
_entity.pdbx_description
1 polymer ?
#
loop_
_entity_poly.entity_id
_entity_poly.type
_entity_poly.pdbx_seq_one_letter_code
_entity_poly.pdbx_strand_id
1 'polypeptide(L)'
;MRNADFERVGRYIYAFHRAAAPLDQLSGDDLATTLPSELAARAARLVRQFELRLKTFDAATDEELQASLEEAAAVRALIDEWRSTAK
;
A
#
# COMPACT_ATOMS: atom_id res chain seq x y z
N MET A 1 -1.47 22.36 9.59
CA MET A 1 -2.59 21.39 9.47
C MET A 1 -3.69 21.75 10.44
N ARG A 2 -4.93 21.75 9.97
CA ARG A 2 -6.14 21.86 10.80
C ARG A 2 -6.50 20.49 11.36
N ASN A 3 -7.35 20.43 12.38
CA ASN A 3 -7.78 19.17 12.99
C ASN A 3 -8.36 18.17 11.97
N ALA A 4 -9.16 18.65 11.01
CA ALA A 4 -9.70 17.84 9.92
C ALA A 4 -8.63 17.19 9.03
N ASP A 5 -7.48 17.86 8.82
CA ASP A 5 -6.40 17.33 8.01
C ASP A 5 -5.70 16.15 8.74
N PHE A 6 -5.54 16.25 10.07
CA PHE A 6 -5.00 15.17 10.91
C PHE A 6 -5.91 13.93 10.92
N GLU A 7 -7.22 14.10 11.07
CA GLU A 7 -8.16 12.98 11.00
C GLU A 7 -8.13 12.31 9.63
N ARG A 8 -8.03 13.10 8.55
CA ARG A 8 -7.97 12.58 7.18
C ARG A 8 -6.70 11.75 6.95
N VAL A 9 -5.54 12.26 7.38
CA VAL A 9 -4.26 11.52 7.37
C VAL A 9 -4.40 10.21 8.13
N GLY A 10 -4.92 10.27 9.36
CA GLY A 10 -5.04 9.10 10.22
C GLY A 10 -5.94 8.02 9.61
N ARG A 11 -7.08 8.40 9.02
CA ARG A 11 -7.98 7.48 8.32
C ARG A 11 -7.32 6.83 7.12
N TYR A 12 -6.58 7.61 6.32
CA TYR A 12 -5.85 7.08 5.17
C TYR A 12 -4.76 6.10 5.58
N ILE A 13 -3.91 6.44 6.57
CA ILE A 13 -2.86 5.56 7.09
C ILE A 13 -3.47 4.24 7.57
N TYR A 14 -4.54 4.33 8.38
CA TYR A 14 -5.21 3.14 8.89
C TYR A 14 -5.80 2.27 7.77
N ALA A 15 -6.51 2.88 6.82
CA ALA A 15 -7.09 2.18 5.69
C ALA A 15 -6.02 1.54 4.81
N PHE A 16 -4.90 2.23 4.58
CA PHE A 16 -3.79 1.73 3.79
C PHE A 16 -3.18 0.50 4.45
N HIS A 17 -2.81 0.57 5.73
CA HIS A 17 -2.27 -0.60 6.44
C HIS A 17 -3.27 -1.77 6.45
N ARG A 18 -4.57 -1.51 6.58
CA ARG A 18 -5.59 -2.57 6.51
C ARG A 18 -5.71 -3.20 5.12
N ALA A 19 -5.61 -2.41 4.06
CA ALA A 19 -5.67 -2.88 2.68
C ALA A 19 -4.37 -3.58 2.26
N ALA A 20 -3.23 -3.08 2.74
CA ALA A 20 -1.92 -3.55 2.38
C ALA A 20 -1.45 -4.75 3.23
N ALA A 21 -1.85 -4.88 4.50
CA ALA A 21 -1.38 -5.98 5.36
C ALA A 21 -1.63 -7.37 4.70
N PRO A 22 -0.62 -8.26 4.64
CA PRO A 22 0.67 -8.21 5.33
C PRO A 22 1.83 -7.64 4.48
N LEU A 23 1.59 -6.86 3.42
CA LEU A 23 2.65 -6.23 2.60
C LEU A 23 3.71 -5.51 3.44
N ASP A 24 3.30 -4.79 4.49
CA ASP A 24 4.23 -4.13 5.42
C ASP A 24 5.09 -5.10 6.24
N GLN A 25 4.64 -6.35 6.42
CA GLN A 25 5.42 -7.42 7.07
C GLN A 25 6.38 -8.09 6.10
N LEU A 26 6.21 -7.86 4.79
CA LEU A 26 7.13 -8.31 3.76
C LEU A 26 8.19 -7.22 3.58
N SER A 27 9.08 -7.10 4.56
CA SER A 27 10.29 -6.28 4.45
C SER A 27 11.14 -6.72 3.24
N GLY A 28 11.93 -5.79 2.71
CA GLY A 28 12.53 -5.82 1.36
C GLY A 28 13.27 -7.08 0.89
N ASP A 29 13.64 -8.01 1.78
CA ASP A 29 14.27 -9.29 1.41
C ASP A 29 13.25 -10.41 1.11
N ASP A 30 12.10 -10.44 1.78
CA ASP A 30 11.08 -11.50 1.61
C ASP A 30 10.23 -11.31 0.35
N LEU A 31 9.96 -10.05 -0.05
CA LEU A 31 9.29 -9.76 -1.34
C LEU A 31 10.16 -10.17 -2.52
N ALA A 32 11.47 -9.94 -2.43
CA ALA A 32 12.40 -10.11 -3.54
C ALA A 32 12.77 -11.58 -3.80
N THR A 33 12.77 -12.43 -2.77
CA THR A 33 13.16 -13.84 -2.88
C THR A 33 11.99 -14.79 -3.15
N THR A 34 10.75 -14.39 -2.82
CA THR A 34 9.60 -15.31 -2.88
C THR A 34 8.56 -14.94 -3.94
N LEU A 35 8.33 -13.65 -4.24
CA LEU A 35 7.31 -13.25 -5.20
C LEU A 35 7.83 -13.20 -6.65
N PRO A 36 6.95 -13.35 -7.65
CA PRO A 36 7.27 -12.99 -9.02
C PRO A 36 7.80 -11.56 -9.10
N SER A 37 8.85 -11.33 -9.90
CA SER A 37 9.57 -10.05 -9.97
C SER A 37 8.66 -8.85 -10.27
N GLU A 38 7.65 -9.03 -11.12
CA GLU A 38 6.66 -7.99 -11.43
C GLU A 38 5.78 -7.63 -10.22
N LEU A 39 5.36 -8.63 -9.45
CA LEU A 39 4.52 -8.44 -8.27
C LEU A 39 5.32 -7.80 -7.12
N ALA A 40 6.58 -8.22 -6.93
CA ALA A 40 7.52 -7.59 -6.02
C ALA A 40 7.76 -6.11 -6.37
N ALA A 41 7.98 -5.81 -7.66
CA ALA A 41 8.17 -4.43 -8.12
C ALA A 41 6.91 -3.57 -7.92
N ARG A 42 5.73 -4.15 -8.12
CA ARG A 42 4.45 -3.46 -7.91
C ARG A 42 4.19 -3.17 -6.42
N ALA A 43 4.45 -4.13 -5.54
CA ALA A 43 4.41 -3.93 -4.10
C ALA A 43 5.41 -2.86 -3.62
N ALA A 44 6.65 -2.91 -4.10
CA ALA A 44 7.66 -1.90 -3.75
C ALA A 44 7.26 -0.48 -4.22
N ARG A 45 6.63 -0.38 -5.40
CA ARG A 45 6.11 0.90 -5.91
C ARG A 45 4.99 1.45 -5.02
N LEU A 46 4.08 0.60 -4.58
CA LEU A 46 2.99 0.97 -3.68
C LEU A 46 3.52 1.54 -2.35
N VAL A 47 4.51 0.88 -1.73
CA VAL A 47 5.14 1.37 -0.49
C VAL A 47 5.77 2.75 -0.71
N ARG A 48 6.53 2.94 -1.79
CA ARG A 48 7.11 4.25 -2.13
C ARG A 48 6.06 5.33 -2.36
N GLN A 49 4.94 4.98 -3.01
CA GLN A 49 3.83 5.90 -3.22
C GLN A 49 3.18 6.30 -1.90
N PHE A 50 2.97 5.34 -0.99
CA PHE A 50 2.47 5.61 0.35
C PHE A 50 3.40 6.55 1.12
N GLU A 51 4.70 6.28 1.17
CA GLU A 51 5.68 7.16 1.81
C GLU A 51 5.69 8.58 1.22
N LEU A 52 5.61 8.69 -0.10
CA LEU A 52 5.50 9.98 -0.78
C LEU A 52 4.20 10.69 -0.37
N ARG A 53 3.09 9.96 -0.31
CA ARG A 53 1.79 10.49 0.08
C ARG A 53 1.77 11.00 1.50
N LEU A 54 2.46 10.35 2.43
CA LEU A 54 2.64 10.84 3.81
C LEU A 54 3.42 12.15 3.85
N LYS A 55 4.41 12.32 2.97
CA LYS A 55 5.21 13.56 2.87
C LYS A 55 4.45 14.71 2.21
N THR A 56 3.55 14.41 1.28
CA THR A 56 2.83 15.42 0.47
C THR A 56 1.32 15.41 0.74
N PHE A 57 0.88 14.98 1.93
CA PHE A 57 -0.53 14.71 2.19
C PHE A 57 -1.42 15.95 2.07
N ASP A 58 -0.91 17.13 2.42
CA ASP A 58 -1.68 18.38 2.30
C ASP A 58 -2.00 18.72 0.83
N ALA A 59 -1.23 18.19 -0.13
CA ALA A 59 -1.47 18.36 -1.57
C ALA A 59 -2.32 17.22 -2.16
N ALA A 60 -2.67 16.20 -1.37
CA ALA A 60 -3.40 15.03 -1.80
C ALA A 60 -4.91 15.30 -1.92
N THR A 61 -5.53 14.97 -3.06
CA THR A 61 -7.00 14.90 -3.15
C THR A 61 -7.53 13.59 -2.57
N ASP A 62 -8.82 13.56 -2.22
CA ASP A 62 -9.48 12.38 -1.68
C ASP A 62 -9.55 11.25 -2.73
N GLU A 63 -9.71 11.58 -4.02
CA GLU A 63 -9.72 10.62 -5.12
C GLU A 63 -8.38 9.91 -5.27
N GLU A 64 -7.28 10.65 -5.18
CA GLU A 64 -5.95 10.08 -5.26
C GLU A 64 -5.62 9.22 -4.02
N LEU A 65 -6.12 9.60 -2.82
CA LEU A 65 -6.01 8.75 -1.63
C LEU A 65 -6.81 7.46 -1.80
N GLN A 66 -8.03 7.55 -2.33
CA GLN A 66 -8.88 6.39 -2.62
C GLN A 66 -8.24 5.46 -3.67
N ALA A 67 -7.72 6.00 -4.77
CA ALA A 67 -7.01 5.22 -5.78
C ALA A 67 -5.79 4.49 -5.21
N SER A 68 -5.07 5.12 -4.26
CA SER A 68 -3.97 4.46 -3.54
C SER A 68 -4.44 3.29 -2.68
N LEU A 69 -5.63 3.37 -2.06
CA LEU A 69 -6.20 2.28 -1.28
C LEU A 69 -6.67 1.12 -2.17
N GLU A 70 -7.25 1.44 -3.33
CA GLU A 70 -7.69 0.45 -4.32
C GLU A 70 -6.52 -0.33 -4.90
N GLU A 71 -5.44 0.35 -5.28
CA GLU A 71 -4.21 -0.30 -5.73
C GLU A 71 -3.61 -1.18 -4.61
N ALA A 72 -3.63 -0.73 -3.36
CA ALA A 72 -3.16 -1.55 -2.24
C ALA A 72 -3.97 -2.86 -2.09
N ALA A 73 -5.29 -2.77 -2.18
CA ALA A 73 -6.17 -3.93 -2.14
C ALA A 73 -5.95 -4.87 -3.34
N ALA A 74 -5.74 -4.33 -4.54
CA ALA A 74 -5.47 -5.11 -5.74
C ALA A 74 -4.14 -5.87 -5.66
N VAL A 75 -3.06 -5.21 -5.21
CA VAL A 75 -1.75 -5.85 -5.02
C VAL A 75 -1.84 -6.95 -3.97
N ARG A 76 -2.56 -6.72 -2.87
CA ARG A 76 -2.81 -7.75 -1.87
C ARG A 76 -3.54 -8.96 -2.45
N ALA A 77 -4.60 -8.74 -3.23
CA ALA A 77 -5.35 -9.83 -3.86
C ALA A 77 -4.46 -10.69 -4.76
N LEU A 78 -3.58 -10.07 -5.55
CA LEU A 78 -2.63 -10.79 -6.40
C LEU A 78 -1.62 -11.63 -5.60
N ILE A 79 -1.16 -11.14 -4.45
CA ILE A 79 -0.26 -11.89 -3.56
C ILE A 79 -0.99 -13.07 -2.91
N ASP A 80 -2.22 -12.85 -2.44
CA ASP A 80 -3.03 -13.90 -1.83
C ASP A 80 -3.35 -15.00 -2.86
N GLU A 81 -3.65 -14.64 -4.11
CA GLU A 81 -3.84 -15.56 -5.22
C GLU A 81 -2.57 -16.34 -5.54
N TRP A 82 -1.42 -15.67 -5.67
CA TRP A 82 -0.14 -16.33 -5.91
C TRP A 82 0.22 -17.32 -4.80
N ARG A 83 0.02 -16.96 -3.53
CA ARG A 83 0.24 -17.87 -2.39
C ARG A 83 -0.67 -19.09 -2.40
N SER A 84 -1.90 -18.92 -2.91
CA SER A 84 -2.86 -20.04 -3.02
C SER A 84 -2.47 -21.04 -4.11
N THR A 85 -1.79 -20.57 -5.17
CA THR A 85 -1.36 -21.41 -6.31
C THR A 85 0.04 -21.99 -6.14
N ALA A 86 0.87 -21.42 -5.25
CA ALA A 86 2.20 -21.94 -4.90
C ALA A 86 2.18 -23.11 -3.88
N LYS A 87 0.99 -23.51 -3.39
CA LYS A 87 0.75 -24.70 -2.55
C LYS A 87 0.36 -25.90 -3.40
#